data_AF-A0A841CWM6-F1
#
_entry.id   AF-A0A841CWM6-F1
#
_cell.length_a   1.000
_cell.length_b   1.000
_cell.length_c   1.000
_cell.angle_alpha   90.00
_cell.angle_beta   90.00
_cell.angle_gamma   90.00
#
_symmetry.space_group_name_H-M   'P 1'
#
loop_
_entity.id
_entity.type
_entity.pdbx_description
1 polymer ?
#
loop_
_entity_poly.entity_id
_entity_poly.type
_entity_poly.pdbx_seq_one_letter_code
_entity_poly.pdbx_strand_id
1 'polypeptide(L)'
;MNLKRKLAAVLAGVGIAPLIVVVSAGTASAHGYITSPASRQAVCAAGKVSNCGDIIYEPASVEGLKGQQNCHGGDARWAPLNDDRKAWPATSVGDNVSFNWLITANHATSTWQYFVGGSKIAEFNDRGRQPGRTVNHNVSLGGRTGRIKLLAVWNIADTAMAFYNCVDLQVGPGGPGPTTTSTPTTTTQPTTTTTTTPPVSGPWAAGISYTAGSQATYGGASYRCLQAHTSLAGWEPPNVASLWQRL
;
A
#
# COMPACT_ATOMS: atom_id res chain seq x y z
N MET A 1 34.44 12.97 80.47
CA MET A 1 32.96 12.82 80.40
C MET A 1 32.48 13.41 79.07
N ASN A 2 31.76 12.59 78.29
CA ASN A 2 30.73 12.88 77.26
C ASN A 2 31.10 13.76 76.05
N LEU A 3 30.54 13.61 74.84
CA LEU A 3 30.02 12.52 74.00
C LEU A 3 29.79 13.19 72.62
N LYS A 4 30.23 12.52 71.54
CA LYS A 4 29.87 12.65 70.11
C LYS A 4 28.84 13.72 69.68
N ARG A 5 29.10 14.39 68.54
CA ARG A 5 28.11 14.58 67.44
C ARG A 5 28.78 14.86 66.09
N LYS A 6 28.26 14.16 65.08
CA LYS A 6 28.61 14.16 63.65
C LYS A 6 28.12 15.45 62.98
N LEU A 7 28.74 15.88 61.88
CA LEU A 7 28.02 16.09 60.60
C LEU A 7 28.98 16.19 59.41
N ALA A 8 28.50 15.69 58.29
CA ALA A 8 29.20 15.41 57.04
C ALA A 8 29.49 16.66 56.19
N ALA A 9 30.61 16.63 55.44
CA ALA A 9 30.89 17.56 54.36
C ALA A 9 30.54 16.89 53.01
N VAL A 10 29.74 17.60 52.24
CA VAL A 10 29.16 17.25 50.94
C VAL A 10 30.25 17.21 49.87
N LEU A 11 30.38 16.08 49.15
CA LEU A 11 31.10 16.03 47.88
C LEU A 11 30.12 16.36 46.75
N ALA A 12 30.39 17.46 46.05
CA ALA A 12 29.67 17.88 44.85
C ALA A 12 29.91 16.88 43.71
N GLY A 13 28.93 16.02 43.44
CA GLY A 13 28.90 15.20 42.23
C GLY A 13 28.29 16.00 41.08
N VAL A 14 29.10 16.37 40.08
CA VAL A 14 28.59 16.87 38.79
C VAL A 14 28.01 15.66 38.05
N GLY A 15 26.72 15.42 38.22
CA GLY A 15 26.00 14.39 37.48
C GLY A 15 25.75 14.84 36.04
N ILE A 16 26.43 14.23 35.07
CA ILE A 16 26.03 14.30 33.67
C ILE A 16 24.76 13.45 33.54
N ALA A 17 23.59 14.10 33.53
CA ALA A 17 22.35 13.41 33.25
C ALA A 17 22.40 12.85 31.81
N PRO A 18 22.14 11.56 31.57
CA PRO A 18 22.03 11.04 30.22
C PRO A 18 20.82 11.71 29.56
N LEU A 19 21.08 12.46 28.49
CA LEU A 19 20.04 13.04 27.65
C LEU A 19 19.34 11.88 26.92
N ILE A 20 18.26 11.35 27.49
CA ILE A 20 17.42 10.37 26.81
C ILE A 20 16.61 11.14 25.76
N VAL A 21 17.12 11.16 24.52
CA VAL A 21 16.37 11.66 23.37
C VAL A 21 15.29 10.64 23.06
N VAL A 22 14.06 10.94 23.48
CA VAL A 22 12.87 10.17 23.08
C VAL A 22 12.55 10.58 21.65
N VAL A 23 13.02 9.80 20.67
CA VAL A 23 12.60 9.97 19.27
C VAL A 23 11.20 9.39 19.16
N SER A 24 10.18 10.25 19.17
CA SER A 24 8.84 9.85 18.77
C SER A 24 8.89 9.46 17.29
N ALA A 25 8.53 8.21 16.96
CA ALA A 25 8.37 7.81 15.57
C ALA A 25 7.20 8.63 14.99
N GLY A 26 7.52 9.67 14.23
CA GLY A 26 6.52 10.42 13.48
C GLY A 26 5.83 9.49 12.48
N THR A 27 4.53 9.69 12.27
CA THR A 27 3.82 9.06 11.16
C THR A 27 4.40 9.58 9.85
N ALA A 28 4.52 8.71 8.86
CA ALA A 28 4.73 9.11 7.49
C ALA A 28 3.41 9.68 6.96
N SER A 29 3.43 10.89 6.40
CA SER A 29 2.29 11.41 5.66
C SER A 29 2.25 10.78 4.26
N ALA A 30 2.24 9.46 4.22
CA ALA A 30 2.29 8.61 3.05
C ALA A 30 1.06 7.72 3.07
N HIS A 31 0.48 7.38 1.93
CA HIS A 31 -0.69 6.52 1.88
C HIS A 31 -0.71 5.78 0.55
N GLY A 32 -0.96 4.47 0.60
CA GLY A 32 -1.02 3.66 -0.60
C GLY A 32 -1.27 2.18 -0.32
N TYR A 33 -1.75 1.48 -1.34
CA TYR A 33 -2.09 0.06 -1.26
C TYR A 33 -2.04 -0.62 -2.63
N ILE A 34 -1.90 -1.94 -2.64
CA ILE A 34 -1.91 -2.74 -3.87
C ILE A 34 -3.36 -2.94 -4.33
N THR A 35 -3.64 -2.52 -5.55
CA THR A 35 -4.95 -2.63 -6.20
C THR A 35 -5.05 -3.85 -7.11
N SER A 36 -3.93 -4.36 -7.63
CA SER A 36 -3.92 -5.55 -8.49
C SER A 36 -2.60 -6.33 -8.38
N PRO A 37 -2.64 -7.66 -8.18
CA PRO A 37 -3.77 -8.40 -7.62
C PRO A 37 -4.21 -7.79 -6.28
N ALA A 38 -5.52 -7.75 -6.04
CA ALA A 38 -6.07 -6.97 -4.93
C ALA A 38 -5.53 -7.41 -3.57
N SER A 39 -5.02 -6.46 -2.79
CA SER A 39 -4.62 -6.69 -1.40
C SER A 39 -5.82 -6.95 -0.49
N ARG A 40 -5.58 -7.51 0.70
CA ARG A 40 -6.63 -7.76 1.70
C ARG A 40 -7.41 -6.50 2.05
N GLN A 41 -6.74 -5.37 2.25
CA GLN A 41 -7.39 -4.08 2.49
C GLN A 41 -8.23 -3.61 1.27
N ALA A 42 -7.78 -3.85 0.03
CA ALA A 42 -8.55 -3.52 -1.17
C ALA A 42 -9.81 -4.40 -1.28
N VAL A 43 -9.68 -5.70 -0.99
CA VAL A 43 -10.79 -6.66 -0.93
C VAL A 43 -11.81 -6.27 0.15
N CYS A 44 -11.34 -5.83 1.32
CA CYS A 44 -12.19 -5.30 2.39
C CYS A 44 -12.94 -4.04 1.95
N ALA A 45 -12.24 -3.04 1.39
CA ALA A 45 -12.87 -1.81 0.90
C ALA A 45 -13.89 -2.07 -0.22
N ALA A 46 -13.68 -3.10 -1.04
CA ALA A 46 -14.62 -3.55 -2.06
C ALA A 46 -15.79 -4.41 -1.52
N GLY A 47 -15.89 -4.60 -0.19
CA GLY A 47 -16.96 -5.37 0.44
C GLY A 47 -16.95 -6.87 0.13
N LYS A 48 -15.82 -7.42 -0.35
CA LYS A 48 -15.71 -8.84 -0.74
C LYS A 48 -15.43 -9.77 0.44
N VAL A 49 -14.99 -9.22 1.57
CA VAL A 49 -14.81 -9.94 2.84
C VAL A 49 -15.51 -9.14 3.93
N SER A 50 -16.28 -9.82 4.76
CA SER A 50 -17.00 -9.20 5.88
C SER A 50 -16.13 -9.06 7.13
N ASN A 51 -16.61 -8.24 8.07
CA ASN A 51 -15.99 -8.03 9.38
C ASN A 51 -14.52 -7.59 9.27
N CYS A 52 -14.24 -6.64 8.38
CA CYS A 52 -12.91 -6.06 8.20
C CYS A 52 -12.60 -4.90 9.16
N GLY A 53 -13.60 -4.36 9.88
CA GLY A 53 -13.44 -3.16 10.70
C GLY A 53 -13.26 -1.90 9.84
N ASP A 54 -12.62 -0.88 10.41
CA ASP A 54 -12.56 0.46 9.81
C ASP A 54 -11.68 0.53 8.54
N ILE A 55 -10.87 -0.50 8.28
CA ILE A 55 -10.00 -0.55 7.09
C ILE A 55 -10.78 -0.46 5.76
N ILE A 56 -12.08 -0.74 5.79
CA ILE A 56 -12.96 -0.57 4.62
C ILE A 56 -13.03 0.88 4.14
N TYR A 57 -12.83 1.85 5.04
CA TYR A 57 -12.91 3.28 4.74
C TYR A 57 -11.56 3.86 4.32
N GLU A 58 -10.46 3.24 4.75
CA GLU A 58 -9.11 3.78 4.57
C GLU A 58 -8.07 2.71 4.20
N PRO A 59 -8.24 1.99 3.07
CA PRO A 59 -7.34 0.89 2.69
C PRO A 59 -5.88 1.32 2.48
N ALA A 60 -5.63 2.61 2.29
CA ALA A 60 -4.31 3.18 2.07
C ALA A 60 -3.50 3.42 3.36
N SER A 61 -4.08 3.16 4.54
CA SER A 61 -3.56 3.61 5.85
C SER A 61 -2.93 2.49 6.70
N VAL A 62 -2.56 1.35 6.12
CA VAL A 62 -1.90 0.25 6.87
C VAL A 62 -0.43 0.58 7.10
N GLU A 63 -0.21 1.56 7.97
CA GLU A 63 1.09 2.08 8.35
C GLU A 63 1.62 1.39 9.63
N GLY A 64 2.93 1.13 9.69
CA GLY A 64 3.59 0.61 10.88
C GLY A 64 5.09 0.85 10.87
N LEU A 65 5.76 0.63 12.01
CA LEU A 65 7.22 0.67 12.08
C LEU A 65 7.83 -0.32 11.08
N LYS A 66 8.96 0.02 10.45
CA LYS A 66 9.70 -0.88 9.55
C LYS A 66 10.04 -2.22 10.21
N GLY A 67 10.06 -3.29 9.42
CA GLY A 67 10.48 -4.63 9.84
C GLY A 67 9.34 -5.56 10.28
N GLN A 68 8.08 -5.13 10.23
CA GLN A 68 6.96 -6.03 10.48
C GLN A 68 6.87 -7.11 9.39
N GLN A 69 6.40 -8.29 9.79
CA GLN A 69 6.17 -9.45 8.91
C GLN A 69 4.71 -9.91 8.99
N ASN A 70 3.78 -8.96 9.19
CA ASN A 70 2.35 -9.22 9.37
C ASN A 70 1.51 -8.29 8.47
N CYS A 71 0.25 -8.64 8.26
CA CYS A 71 -0.62 -7.97 7.30
C CYS A 71 -1.22 -6.64 7.80
N HIS A 72 -1.05 -6.33 9.08
CA HIS A 72 -1.71 -5.19 9.75
C HIS A 72 -0.71 -4.12 10.18
N GLY A 73 0.58 -4.26 9.84
CA GLY A 73 1.63 -3.30 10.18
C GLY A 73 1.89 -3.18 11.69
N GLY A 74 1.44 -4.13 12.52
CA GLY A 74 1.49 -4.00 13.98
C GLY A 74 0.44 -3.06 14.58
N ASP A 75 -0.49 -2.52 13.78
CA ASP A 75 -1.61 -1.70 14.26
C ASP A 75 -2.86 -2.56 14.53
N ALA A 76 -3.27 -2.60 15.80
CA ALA A 76 -4.42 -3.40 16.23
C ALA A 76 -5.75 -2.98 15.58
N ARG A 77 -5.89 -1.73 15.10
CA ARG A 77 -7.06 -1.28 14.33
C ARG A 77 -7.25 -2.13 13.07
N TRP A 78 -6.14 -2.58 12.48
CA TRP A 78 -6.09 -3.38 11.26
C TRP A 78 -5.98 -4.89 11.52
N ALA A 79 -6.16 -5.34 12.76
CA ALA A 79 -6.06 -6.75 13.14
C ALA A 79 -6.83 -7.73 12.25
N PRO A 80 -8.04 -7.41 11.72
CA PRO A 80 -8.74 -8.30 10.80
C PRO A 80 -7.93 -8.71 9.57
N LEU A 81 -7.04 -7.86 9.05
CA LEU A 81 -6.17 -8.18 7.91
C LEU A 81 -5.22 -9.35 8.19
N ASN A 82 -4.89 -9.60 9.46
CA ASN A 82 -3.99 -10.65 9.89
C ASN A 82 -4.70 -11.98 10.22
N ASP A 83 -6.03 -12.00 10.21
CA ASP A 83 -6.79 -13.22 10.49
C ASP A 83 -6.84 -14.13 9.25
N ASP A 84 -5.96 -15.12 9.22
CA ASP A 84 -5.88 -16.10 8.13
C ASP A 84 -7.03 -17.11 8.11
N ARG A 85 -7.92 -17.11 9.11
CA ARG A 85 -9.11 -17.97 9.15
C ARG A 85 -10.24 -17.42 8.28
N LYS A 86 -10.18 -16.14 7.89
CA LYS A 86 -11.13 -15.54 6.96
C LYS A 86 -10.98 -16.13 5.56
N ALA A 87 -12.10 -16.19 4.83
CA ALA A 87 -12.15 -16.66 3.45
C ALA A 87 -11.63 -15.60 2.46
N TRP A 88 -10.35 -15.22 2.58
CA TRP A 88 -9.72 -14.27 1.67
C TRP A 88 -9.73 -14.77 0.22
N PRO A 89 -10.36 -14.04 -0.73
CA PRO A 89 -10.31 -14.36 -2.15
C PRO A 89 -8.86 -14.38 -2.63
N ALA A 90 -8.49 -15.43 -3.35
CA ALA A 90 -7.16 -15.57 -3.93
C ALA A 90 -7.22 -15.29 -5.43
N THR A 91 -6.34 -14.42 -5.92
CA THR A 91 -6.26 -14.13 -7.37
C THR A 91 -5.44 -15.21 -8.07
N SER A 92 -5.98 -15.82 -9.13
CA SER A 92 -5.26 -16.81 -9.93
C SER A 92 -4.14 -16.15 -10.74
N VAL A 93 -2.90 -16.63 -10.57
CA VAL A 93 -1.69 -16.06 -11.19
C VAL A 93 -0.71 -17.13 -11.65
N GLY A 94 0.16 -16.78 -12.60
CA GLY A 94 1.33 -17.58 -12.95
C GLY A 94 2.51 -17.29 -12.02
N ASP A 95 3.71 -17.74 -12.38
CA ASP A 95 4.92 -17.48 -11.57
C ASP A 95 5.32 -16.00 -11.54
N ASN A 96 5.12 -15.27 -12.63
CA ASN A 96 5.47 -13.85 -12.71
C ASN A 96 4.23 -13.00 -12.56
N VAL A 97 4.21 -12.16 -11.53
CA VAL A 97 3.04 -11.37 -11.15
C VAL A 97 3.39 -9.88 -11.18
N SER A 98 2.51 -9.11 -11.81
CA SER A 98 2.61 -7.66 -11.87
C SER A 98 1.79 -7.04 -10.73
N PHE A 99 2.46 -6.44 -9.75
CA PHE A 99 1.85 -5.78 -8.60
C PHE A 99 1.70 -4.28 -8.85
N ASN A 100 0.45 -3.82 -8.88
CA ASN A 100 0.07 -2.43 -9.07
C ASN A 100 -0.31 -1.78 -7.74
N TRP A 101 0.41 -0.73 -7.38
CA TRP A 101 0.11 0.14 -6.25
C TRP A 101 -0.62 1.39 -6.70
N LEU A 102 -1.62 1.80 -5.92
CA LEU A 102 -2.14 3.16 -5.94
C LEU A 102 -1.55 3.94 -4.75
N ILE A 103 -0.94 5.07 -5.04
CA ILE A 103 -0.38 5.99 -4.05
C ILE A 103 -1.32 7.19 -3.93
N THR A 104 -1.93 7.36 -2.76
CA THR A 104 -2.86 8.47 -2.48
C THR A 104 -2.17 9.65 -1.82
N ALA A 105 -1.03 9.42 -1.15
CA ALA A 105 -0.10 10.46 -0.71
C ALA A 105 1.34 9.98 -0.96
N ASN A 106 2.05 10.64 -1.86
CA ASN A 106 3.42 10.31 -2.25
C ASN A 106 4.43 10.75 -1.19
N HIS A 107 5.45 9.92 -0.95
CA HIS A 107 6.50 10.20 0.04
C HIS A 107 7.84 9.69 -0.45
N ALA A 108 8.94 10.29 0.01
CA ALA A 108 10.27 9.81 -0.29
C ALA A 108 10.38 8.33 0.06
N THR A 109 10.81 7.50 -0.89
CA THR A 109 10.73 6.03 -0.76
C THR A 109 12.10 5.38 -0.85
N SER A 110 12.42 4.52 0.11
CA SER A 110 13.66 3.74 0.07
C SER A 110 13.46 2.49 -0.78
N THR A 111 12.60 1.58 -0.34
CA THR A 111 12.51 0.23 -0.91
C THR A 111 11.10 -0.33 -0.87
N TRP A 112 10.74 -1.03 -1.94
CA TRP A 112 9.58 -1.90 -2.02
C TRP A 112 10.06 -3.33 -1.90
N GLN A 113 9.57 -4.07 -0.91
CA GLN A 113 10.01 -5.44 -0.64
C GLN A 113 8.83 -6.39 -0.72
N TYR A 114 9.06 -7.58 -1.25
CA TYR A 114 8.05 -8.62 -1.44
C TYR A 114 8.50 -9.89 -0.74
N PHE A 115 7.61 -10.49 0.04
CA PHE A 115 7.89 -11.65 0.88
C PHE A 115 6.84 -12.75 0.70
N VAL A 116 7.28 -14.00 0.75
CA VAL A 116 6.40 -15.18 0.84
C VAL A 116 6.95 -16.07 1.95
N GLY A 117 6.12 -16.40 2.95
CA GLY A 117 6.54 -17.20 4.11
C GLY A 117 7.72 -16.60 4.88
N GLY A 118 7.78 -15.26 4.98
CA GLY A 118 8.88 -14.53 5.65
C GLY A 118 10.17 -14.41 4.84
N SER A 119 10.28 -15.09 3.69
CA SER A 119 11.44 -14.98 2.81
C SER A 119 11.25 -13.85 1.82
N LYS A 120 12.20 -12.91 1.73
CA LYS A 120 12.20 -11.85 0.72
C LYS A 120 12.48 -12.44 -0.66
N ILE A 121 11.56 -12.24 -1.59
CA ILE A 121 11.63 -12.78 -2.96
C ILE A 121 11.94 -11.70 -4.01
N ALA A 122 11.68 -10.42 -3.71
CA ALA A 122 12.05 -9.30 -4.57
C ALA A 122 12.24 -8.00 -3.76
N GLU A 123 13.05 -7.09 -4.29
CA GLU A 123 13.23 -5.75 -3.78
C GLU A 123 13.45 -4.74 -4.92
N PHE A 124 12.80 -3.59 -4.83
CA PHE A 124 12.97 -2.46 -5.75
C PHE A 124 13.38 -1.24 -4.93
N ASN A 125 14.45 -0.55 -5.34
CA ASN A 125 15.02 0.57 -4.59
C ASN A 125 14.80 1.90 -5.33
N ASP A 126 14.03 2.79 -4.72
CA ASP A 126 13.72 4.12 -5.26
C ASP A 126 14.73 5.19 -4.90
N ARG A 127 15.74 4.86 -4.08
CA ARG A 127 16.87 5.72 -3.73
C ARG A 127 16.43 7.06 -3.13
N GLY A 128 15.34 7.05 -2.36
CA GLY A 128 14.78 8.25 -1.71
C GLY A 128 13.89 9.10 -2.61
N ARG A 129 13.66 8.72 -3.88
CA ARG A 129 12.75 9.47 -4.76
C ARG A 129 11.30 9.33 -4.28
N GLN A 130 10.48 10.34 -4.58
CA GLN A 130 9.04 10.20 -4.48
C GLN A 130 8.52 9.41 -5.68
N PRO A 131 7.73 8.33 -5.46
CA PRO A 131 7.15 7.56 -6.54
C PRO A 131 6.02 8.34 -7.22
N GLY A 132 5.66 7.91 -8.42
CA GLY A 132 4.44 8.37 -9.08
C GLY A 132 3.18 7.87 -8.36
N ARG A 133 2.01 8.38 -8.79
CA ARG A 133 0.70 7.97 -8.26
C ARG A 133 0.40 6.48 -8.45
N THR A 134 1.05 5.87 -9.43
CA THR A 134 0.98 4.43 -9.69
C THR A 134 2.38 3.86 -9.74
N VAL A 135 2.58 2.72 -9.08
CA VAL A 135 3.84 1.97 -9.10
C VAL A 135 3.54 0.55 -9.55
N ASN A 136 4.32 0.04 -10.49
CA ASN A 136 4.19 -1.31 -11.02
C ASN A 136 5.49 -2.08 -10.79
N HIS A 137 5.38 -3.28 -10.22
CA HIS A 137 6.51 -4.18 -10.03
C HIS A 137 6.20 -5.58 -10.54
N ASN A 138 7.05 -6.12 -11.41
CA ASN A 138 6.98 -7.51 -11.83
C ASN A 138 7.84 -8.37 -10.91
N VAL A 139 7.21 -9.33 -10.23
CA VAL A 139 7.83 -10.17 -9.22
C VAL A 139 7.65 -11.64 -9.60
N SER A 140 8.75 -12.37 -9.70
CA SER A 140 8.71 -13.84 -9.79
C SER A 140 8.42 -14.43 -8.41
N LEU A 141 7.53 -15.41 -8.37
CA LEU A 141 7.18 -16.17 -7.18
C LEU A 141 8.14 -17.35 -6.95
N GLY A 142 9.20 -17.48 -7.75
CA GLY A 142 10.27 -18.45 -7.58
C GLY A 142 9.83 -19.90 -7.76
N GLY A 143 8.93 -20.15 -8.71
CA GLY A 143 8.39 -21.47 -9.04
C GLY A 143 7.38 -22.03 -8.03
N ARG A 144 6.92 -21.21 -7.09
CA ARG A 144 5.91 -21.63 -6.10
C ARG A 144 4.58 -21.93 -6.78
N THR A 145 3.84 -22.88 -6.21
CA THR A 145 2.52 -23.29 -6.71
C THR A 145 1.50 -23.36 -5.58
N GLY A 146 0.21 -23.32 -5.90
CA GLY A 146 -0.88 -23.42 -4.95
C GLY A 146 -1.20 -22.07 -4.29
N ARG A 147 -1.97 -22.13 -3.19
CA ARG A 147 -2.40 -20.93 -2.48
C ARG A 147 -1.24 -20.35 -1.67
N ILE A 148 -0.90 -19.09 -1.92
CA ILE A 148 0.14 -18.38 -1.17
C ILE A 148 -0.39 -17.04 -0.69
N LYS A 149 0.18 -16.57 0.43
CA LYS A 149 0.04 -15.21 0.92
C LYS A 149 1.34 -14.47 0.71
N LEU A 150 1.29 -13.42 -0.09
CA LEU A 150 2.41 -12.50 -0.29
C LEU A 150 2.26 -11.29 0.64
N LEU A 151 3.36 -10.86 1.25
CA LEU A 151 3.45 -9.59 1.96
C LEU A 151 4.31 -8.63 1.14
N ALA A 152 3.75 -7.47 0.83
CA ALA A 152 4.48 -6.36 0.23
C ALA A 152 4.67 -5.23 1.24
N VAL A 153 5.87 -4.67 1.29
CA VAL A 153 6.29 -3.65 2.24
C VAL A 153 6.85 -2.45 1.48
N TRP A 154 6.18 -1.30 1.60
CA TRP A 154 6.66 -0.02 1.09
C TRP A 154 7.38 0.73 2.21
N ASN A 155 8.71 0.83 2.13
CA ASN A 155 9.54 1.49 3.13
C ASN A 155 9.73 2.97 2.77
N ILE A 156 9.34 3.86 3.69
CA ILE A 156 9.51 5.30 3.56
C ILE A 156 10.98 5.67 3.82
N ALA A 157 11.58 6.55 3.04
CA ALA A 157 13.02 6.80 3.09
C ALA A 157 13.46 7.57 4.34
N ASP A 158 12.64 8.53 4.75
CA ASP A 158 12.95 9.61 5.70
C ASP A 158 12.15 9.50 7.01
N THR A 159 11.41 8.41 7.21
CA THR A 159 10.76 8.08 8.49
C THR A 159 11.10 6.65 8.93
N ALA A 160 10.72 6.28 10.17
CA ALA A 160 10.83 4.90 10.64
C ALA A 160 9.71 3.98 10.13
N MET A 161 8.80 4.50 9.31
CA MET A 161 7.53 3.85 8.97
C MET A 161 7.56 3.14 7.60
N ALA A 162 6.63 2.22 7.42
CA ALA A 162 6.38 1.50 6.20
C ALA A 162 4.88 1.16 6.06
N PHE A 163 4.46 0.84 4.83
CA PHE A 163 3.09 0.43 4.53
C PHE A 163 3.05 -1.05 4.16
N TYR A 164 2.07 -1.77 4.72
CA TYR A 164 2.01 -3.22 4.68
C TYR A 164 0.78 -3.72 3.91
N ASN A 165 1.00 -4.55 2.90
CA ASN A 165 -0.05 -5.05 2.02
C ASN A 165 0.07 -6.57 1.88
N CYS A 166 -0.90 -7.31 2.38
CA CYS A 166 -1.00 -8.75 2.09
C CYS A 166 -1.86 -8.99 0.86
N VAL A 167 -1.45 -9.92 0.00
CA VAL A 167 -2.16 -10.34 -1.21
C VAL A 167 -2.27 -11.85 -1.20
N ASP A 168 -3.48 -12.38 -1.28
CA ASP A 168 -3.73 -13.81 -1.40
C ASP A 168 -3.77 -14.21 -2.88
N LEU A 169 -2.96 -15.20 -3.25
CA LEU A 169 -2.75 -15.63 -4.62
C LEU A 169 -2.99 -17.13 -4.73
N GLN A 170 -3.53 -17.55 -5.87
CA GLN A 170 -3.61 -18.95 -6.27
C GLN A 170 -2.68 -19.16 -7.45
N VAL A 171 -1.51 -19.73 -7.20
CA VAL A 171 -0.46 -19.89 -8.22
C VAL A 171 -0.65 -21.21 -8.96
N GLY A 172 -0.74 -21.17 -10.28
CA GLY A 172 -0.92 -22.38 -11.07
C GLY A 172 -0.72 -22.17 -12.57
N PRO A 173 -0.77 -23.25 -13.37
CA PRO A 173 -0.45 -23.24 -14.81
C PRO A 173 -1.47 -22.50 -15.70
N GLY A 174 -2.29 -21.60 -15.16
CA GLY A 174 -3.34 -20.88 -15.90
C GLY A 174 -3.61 -19.45 -15.43
N GLY A 175 -2.77 -18.87 -14.57
CA GLY A 175 -2.84 -17.43 -14.37
C GLY A 175 -2.33 -16.67 -15.61
N PRO A 176 -2.72 -15.41 -15.81
CA PRO A 176 -2.17 -14.62 -16.91
C PRO A 176 -0.64 -14.70 -16.85
N GLY A 177 -0.04 -15.19 -17.94
CA GLY A 177 1.41 -15.26 -18.06
C GLY A 177 2.04 -13.87 -17.94
N PRO A 178 3.36 -13.76 -17.71
CA PRO A 178 4.02 -12.48 -17.66
C PRO A 178 3.67 -11.69 -18.92
N THR A 179 3.03 -10.53 -18.76
CA THR A 179 3.12 -9.50 -19.79
C THR A 179 4.61 -9.14 -19.84
N THR A 180 5.29 -9.56 -20.91
CA THR A 180 6.68 -9.23 -21.19
C THR A 180 6.82 -7.71 -21.17
N THR A 181 7.27 -7.17 -20.04
CA THR A 181 7.70 -5.77 -19.97
C THR A 181 9.12 -5.74 -20.49
N SER A 182 9.30 -5.12 -21.64
CA SER A 182 10.60 -4.74 -22.18
C SER A 182 11.41 -3.97 -21.14
N THR A 183 12.72 -4.26 -21.12
CA THR A 183 13.79 -3.64 -20.33
C THR A 183 13.59 -2.13 -20.08
N PRO A 184 13.92 -1.60 -18.88
CA PRO A 184 13.75 -0.20 -18.56
C PRO A 184 14.63 0.67 -19.46
N THR A 185 14.01 1.32 -20.43
CA THR A 185 14.67 2.40 -21.16
C THR A 185 14.55 3.65 -20.29
N THR A 186 15.66 4.33 -20.05
CA THR A 186 15.69 5.66 -19.46
C THR A 186 14.89 6.60 -20.36
N THR A 187 13.61 6.80 -20.06
CA THR A 187 12.75 7.69 -20.84
C THR A 187 12.93 9.11 -20.33
N THR A 188 13.58 9.94 -21.15
CA THR A 188 13.47 11.41 -21.10
C THR A 188 12.01 11.82 -20.96
N GLN A 189 11.75 12.72 -20.01
CA GLN A 189 10.52 13.50 -19.79
C GLN A 189 9.56 13.51 -21.00
N PRO A 190 8.32 13.01 -20.90
CA PRO A 190 7.33 13.17 -21.95
C PRO A 190 6.88 14.62 -22.02
N THR A 191 7.13 15.25 -23.16
CA THR A 191 6.46 16.47 -23.59
C THR A 191 4.94 16.23 -23.60
N THR A 192 4.22 17.14 -22.97
CA THR A 192 2.77 17.26 -22.98
C THR A 192 2.23 17.33 -24.42
N THR A 193 1.59 16.26 -24.87
CA THR A 193 0.68 16.31 -26.03
C THR A 193 -0.75 16.18 -25.52
N THR A 194 -1.42 17.32 -25.37
CA THR A 194 -2.85 17.43 -25.15
C THR A 194 -3.60 16.90 -26.38
N THR A 195 -4.08 15.67 -26.31
CA THR A 195 -5.14 15.20 -27.21
C THR A 195 -6.49 15.44 -26.51
N THR A 196 -7.13 16.54 -26.87
CA THR A 196 -8.52 16.85 -26.52
C THR A 196 -9.45 15.87 -27.25
N THR A 197 -10.00 14.91 -26.51
CA THR A 197 -11.16 14.09 -26.90
C THR A 197 -12.35 14.51 -26.02
N PRO A 198 -13.60 14.58 -26.54
CA PRO A 198 -14.76 15.17 -25.84
C PRO A 198 -15.12 14.44 -24.52
N PRO A 199 -15.95 15.03 -23.64
CA PRO A 199 -16.26 14.44 -22.34
C PRO A 199 -16.97 13.10 -22.57
N VAL A 200 -16.39 12.01 -22.08
CA VAL A 200 -17.00 10.69 -22.20
C VAL A 200 -18.32 10.73 -21.44
N SER A 201 -19.44 10.59 -22.17
CA SER A 201 -20.76 10.24 -21.65
C SER A 201 -21.10 8.87 -22.22
N GLY A 202 -20.90 7.81 -21.44
CA GLY A 202 -21.13 6.44 -21.90
C GLY A 202 -20.95 5.40 -20.79
N PRO A 203 -21.10 4.11 -21.10
CA PRO A 203 -20.87 3.04 -20.14
C PRO A 203 -19.49 3.14 -19.52
N TRP A 204 -19.41 2.90 -18.21
CA TRP A 204 -18.13 2.75 -17.53
C TRP A 204 -17.36 1.57 -18.14
N ALA A 205 -16.08 1.77 -18.38
CA ALA A 205 -15.18 0.72 -18.83
C ALA A 205 -13.85 0.85 -18.08
N ALA A 206 -13.17 -0.28 -17.86
CA ALA A 206 -11.82 -0.31 -17.32
C ALA A 206 -10.80 0.18 -18.37
N GLY A 207 -9.69 0.78 -17.91
CA GLY A 207 -8.62 1.29 -18.75
C GLY A 207 -8.90 2.67 -19.37
N ILE A 208 -10.01 3.32 -19.03
CA ILE A 208 -10.41 4.61 -19.58
C ILE A 208 -9.98 5.73 -18.65
N SER A 209 -9.35 6.77 -19.20
CA SER A 209 -9.04 7.98 -18.44
C SER A 209 -10.29 8.84 -18.31
N TYR A 210 -10.74 9.02 -17.07
CA TYR A 210 -11.83 9.91 -16.70
C TYR A 210 -11.25 11.15 -16.03
N THR A 211 -11.67 12.33 -16.49
CA THR A 211 -11.38 13.59 -15.81
C THR A 211 -12.41 13.86 -14.71
N ALA A 212 -12.06 14.68 -13.71
CA ALA A 212 -13.05 15.12 -12.73
C ALA A 212 -14.21 15.83 -13.44
N GLY A 213 -15.45 15.45 -13.09
CA GLY A 213 -16.67 15.90 -13.72
C GLY A 213 -17.17 15.04 -14.89
N SER A 214 -16.36 14.15 -15.45
CA SER A 214 -16.82 13.18 -16.47
C SER A 214 -17.96 12.32 -15.93
N GLN A 215 -18.86 11.83 -16.80
CA GLN A 215 -19.96 10.96 -16.39
C GLN A 215 -19.85 9.58 -17.01
N ALA A 216 -20.10 8.54 -16.22
CA ALA A 216 -20.13 7.16 -16.70
C ALA A 216 -21.38 6.44 -16.19
N THR A 217 -21.93 5.52 -17.00
CA THR A 217 -23.07 4.68 -16.59
C THR A 217 -22.61 3.28 -16.20
N TYR A 218 -23.08 2.77 -15.07
CA TYR A 218 -22.78 1.40 -14.64
C TYR A 218 -23.98 0.81 -13.91
N GLY A 219 -24.38 -0.42 -14.28
CA GLY A 219 -25.52 -1.10 -13.65
C GLY A 219 -26.84 -0.32 -13.74
N GLY A 220 -27.05 0.45 -14.83
CA GLY A 220 -28.27 1.24 -15.03
C GLY A 220 -28.33 2.59 -14.29
N ALA A 221 -27.29 2.97 -13.54
CA ALA A 221 -27.18 4.26 -12.89
C ALA A 221 -26.06 5.12 -13.49
N SER A 222 -26.22 6.44 -13.41
CA SER A 222 -25.20 7.42 -13.82
C SER A 222 -24.32 7.82 -12.66
N TYR A 223 -23.05 8.08 -12.94
CA TYR A 223 -22.05 8.49 -11.95
C TYR A 223 -21.19 9.61 -12.51
N ARG A 224 -20.84 10.57 -11.65
CA ARG A 224 -19.89 11.63 -11.90
C ARG A 224 -18.53 11.28 -11.30
N CYS A 225 -17.49 11.35 -12.12
CA CYS A 225 -16.12 11.22 -11.69
C CYS A 225 -15.76 12.41 -10.77
N LEU A 226 -15.27 12.14 -9.57
CA LEU A 226 -14.88 13.16 -8.58
C LEU A 226 -13.42 13.58 -8.74
N GLN A 227 -12.57 12.64 -9.14
CA GLN A 227 -11.13 12.83 -9.23
C GLN A 227 -10.60 12.23 -10.52
N ALA A 228 -9.73 12.95 -11.24
CA ALA A 228 -9.16 12.43 -12.48
C ALA A 228 -8.37 11.14 -12.24
N HIS A 229 -8.66 10.10 -13.02
CA HIS A 229 -8.03 8.79 -12.90
C HIS A 229 -8.18 7.98 -14.19
N THR A 230 -7.38 6.92 -14.34
CA THR A 230 -7.67 5.85 -15.30
C THR A 230 -8.37 4.73 -14.56
N SER A 231 -9.56 4.35 -15.00
CA SER A 231 -10.37 3.30 -14.39
C SER A 231 -9.65 1.95 -14.45
N LEU A 232 -9.87 1.10 -13.44
CA LEU A 232 -9.35 -0.27 -13.37
C LEU A 232 -10.50 -1.25 -13.17
N ALA A 233 -10.32 -2.51 -13.57
CA ALA A 233 -11.28 -3.56 -13.23
C ALA A 233 -11.41 -3.67 -11.69
N GLY A 234 -12.64 -3.71 -11.17
CA GLY A 234 -12.90 -3.61 -9.73
C GLY A 234 -13.11 -2.16 -9.22
N TRP A 235 -12.90 -1.14 -10.05
CA TRP A 235 -13.22 0.27 -9.76
C TRP A 235 -14.51 0.71 -10.44
N GLU A 236 -15.47 -0.20 -10.55
CA GLU A 236 -16.79 0.15 -11.03
C GLU A 236 -17.38 1.22 -10.12
N PRO A 237 -18.14 2.20 -10.65
CA PRO A 237 -18.57 3.37 -9.88
C PRO A 237 -19.22 3.09 -8.51
N PRO A 238 -20.01 2.01 -8.30
CA PRO A 238 -20.56 1.68 -6.98
C PRO A 238 -19.51 1.27 -5.94
N ASN A 239 -18.34 0.78 -6.37
CA ASN A 239 -17.34 0.14 -5.51
C ASN A 239 -16.29 1.14 -4.99
N VAL A 240 -16.22 2.34 -5.57
CA VAL A 240 -15.17 3.34 -5.33
C VAL A 240 -15.75 4.75 -5.20
N ALA A 241 -16.49 4.98 -4.11
CA ALA A 241 -17.19 6.24 -3.84
C ALA A 241 -16.27 7.48 -3.75
N SER A 242 -14.97 7.29 -3.52
CA SER A 242 -13.97 8.37 -3.54
C SER A 242 -13.65 8.88 -4.96
N LEU A 243 -13.91 8.06 -5.98
CA LEU A 243 -13.67 8.38 -7.39
C LEU A 243 -14.97 8.70 -8.13
N TRP A 244 -16.11 8.22 -7.64
CA TRP A 244 -17.41 8.33 -8.31
C TRP A 244 -18.53 8.73 -7.37
N GLN A 245 -19.33 9.69 -7.80
CA GLN A 245 -20.57 10.11 -7.14
C GLN A 245 -21.76 9.69 -7.99
N ARG A 246 -22.72 8.96 -7.41
CA ARG A 246 -23.96 8.63 -8.12
C ARG A 246 -24.78 9.90 -8.40
N LEU A 247 -25.33 10.01 -9.61
CA LEU A 247 -26.24 11.06 -10.06
C LEU A 247 -27.70 10.62 -9.96
#